data_AF-A0A2N0Q0B3-F1
#
_entry.id   AF-A0A2N0Q0B3-F1
#
_cell.length_a   1.000
_cell.length_b   1.000
_cell.length_c   1.000
_cell.angle_alpha   90.00
_cell.angle_beta   90.00
_cell.angle_gamma   90.00
#
_symmetry.space_group_name_H-M   'P 1'
#
loop_
_entity.id
_entity.type
_entity.pdbx_description
1 polymer ?
#
loop_
_entity_poly.entity_id
_entity_poly.type
_entity_poly.pdbx_seq_one_letter_code
_entity_poly.pdbx_strand_id
1 'polypeptide(L)'
;MYPEKNKMLLSLNCLVLGQTSNDVITKCIGENSVIDGVQVNFDLLTVADFKNLLLCEKELQGLTTMNIWKVELDHKSLKDKIYTED
;
A
#
# COMPACT_ATOMS: atom_id res chain seq x y z
N MET A 1 -23.37 21.40 -0.84
CA MET A 1 -21.93 21.65 -1.07
C MET A 1 -21.24 20.33 -0.84
N TYR A 2 -20.83 19.63 -1.91
CA TYR A 2 -20.16 18.34 -1.79
C TYR A 2 -18.81 18.57 -1.11
N PRO A 3 -18.43 17.80 -0.07
CA PRO A 3 -17.08 17.91 0.48
C PRO A 3 -16.09 17.60 -0.64
N GLU A 4 -15.09 18.47 -0.80
CA GLU A 4 -14.01 18.29 -1.74
C GLU A 4 -13.46 16.87 -1.59
N LYS A 5 -13.39 16.16 -2.72
CA LYS A 5 -12.81 14.81 -2.84
C LYS A 5 -11.56 14.75 -1.97
N ASN A 6 -11.52 13.83 -1.00
CA ASN A 6 -10.32 13.45 -0.26
C ASN A 6 -9.12 13.53 -1.20
N LYS A 7 -8.30 14.57 -1.04
CA LYS A 7 -7.21 14.85 -1.97
C LYS A 7 -6.23 13.70 -1.84
N MET A 8 -6.12 12.90 -2.90
CA MET A 8 -5.19 11.79 -2.96
C MET A 8 -3.78 12.37 -2.85
N LEU A 9 -3.06 12.02 -1.79
CA LEU A 9 -1.79 12.63 -1.44
C LEU A 9 -0.62 11.79 -1.95
N LEU A 10 -0.75 10.47 -1.87
CA LEU A 10 0.24 9.50 -2.32
C LEU A 10 -0.45 8.29 -2.94
N SER A 11 0.13 7.76 -4.02
CA SER A 11 -0.22 6.44 -4.57
C SER A 11 0.97 5.52 -4.40
N LEU A 12 0.75 4.37 -3.76
CA LEU A 12 1.77 3.36 -3.53
C LEU A 12 1.44 2.10 -4.30
N ASN A 13 2.40 1.65 -5.09
CA ASN A 13 2.34 0.36 -5.76
C ASN A 13 2.98 -0.68 -4.86
N CYS A 14 2.18 -1.61 -4.36
CA CYS A 14 2.58 -2.69 -3.49
C CYS A 14 2.66 -3.99 -4.29
N LEU A 15 3.71 -4.77 -4.09
CA LEU A 15 3.87 -6.09 -4.69
C LEU A 15 4.11 -7.10 -3.57
N VAL A 16 3.33 -8.18 -3.56
CA VAL A 16 3.54 -9.28 -2.62
C VAL A 16 4.62 -10.20 -3.17
N LEU A 17 5.51 -10.68 -2.29
CA LEU A 17 6.55 -11.63 -2.67
C LEU A 17 5.94 -12.87 -3.35
N GLY A 18 6.56 -13.33 -4.44
CA GLY A 18 6.06 -14.45 -5.25
C GLY A 18 5.00 -14.10 -6.28
N GLN A 19 4.50 -12.86 -6.30
CA GLN A 19 3.62 -12.36 -7.36
C GLN A 19 4.40 -11.75 -8.53
N THR A 20 3.72 -11.57 -9.66
CA THR A 20 4.29 -10.92 -10.85
C THR A 20 3.95 -9.44 -10.87
N SER A 21 4.64 -8.66 -11.71
CA SER A 21 4.35 -7.23 -11.89
C SER A 21 2.93 -6.94 -12.38
N ASN A 22 2.18 -7.94 -12.88
CA ASN A 22 0.79 -7.78 -13.28
C ASN A 22 -0.17 -7.79 -12.09
N ASP A 23 0.28 -8.27 -10.92
CA ASP A 23 -0.49 -8.42 -9.69
C ASP A 23 -0.23 -7.27 -8.70
N VAL A 24 0.31 -6.15 -9.19
CA VAL A 24 0.62 -4.98 -8.35
C VAL A 24 -0.65 -4.38 -7.77
N ILE A 25 -0.70 -4.28 -6.45
CA ILE A 25 -1.79 -3.69 -5.69
C ILE A 25 -1.51 -2.21 -5.52
N THR A 26 -2.36 -1.36 -6.09
CA THR A 26 -2.21 0.10 -5.93
C THR A 26 -3.02 0.57 -4.73
N LYS A 27 -2.33 1.05 -3.69
CA LYS A 27 -2.95 1.65 -2.51
C LYS A 27 -2.86 3.16 -2.56
N CYS A 28 -4.01 3.81 -2.59
CA CYS A 28 -4.11 5.26 -2.50
C CYS A 28 -4.17 5.70 -1.03
N ILE A 29 -3.30 6.63 -0.64
CA ILE A 29 -3.33 7.27 0.68
C ILE A 29 -3.80 8.71 0.49
N GLY A 30 -4.90 9.05 1.15
CA GLY A 30 -5.41 10.42 1.22
C GLY A 30 -4.77 11.21 2.35
N GLU A 31 -5.07 12.51 2.40
CA GLU A 31 -4.67 13.40 3.50
C GLU A 31 -5.09 12.88 4.88
N ASN A 32 -6.25 12.22 4.94
CA ASN A 32 -6.70 11.51 6.11
C ASN A 32 -7.10 10.08 5.72
N SER A 33 -6.68 9.11 6.53
CA SER A 33 -7.06 7.70 6.40
C SER A 33 -7.82 7.23 7.63
N VAL A 34 -8.78 6.33 7.46
CA VAL A 34 -9.49 5.72 8.59
C VAL A 34 -8.83 4.39 8.92
N ILE A 35 -8.35 4.27 10.15
CA ILE A 35 -7.63 3.09 10.66
C ILE A 35 -8.31 2.69 11.95
N ASP A 36 -8.85 1.47 12.00
CA ASP A 36 -9.62 0.97 13.14
C ASP A 36 -10.74 1.93 13.62
N GLY A 37 -11.33 2.66 12.67
CA GLY A 37 -12.40 3.65 12.95
C GLY A 37 -11.91 5.03 13.39
N VAL A 38 -10.59 5.23 13.54
CA VAL A 38 -9.98 6.52 13.88
C VAL A 38 -9.46 7.20 12.61
N GLN A 39 -9.73 8.49 12.46
CA GLN A 39 -9.18 9.28 11.37
C GLN A 39 -7.76 9.74 11.71
N VAL A 40 -6.79 9.31 10.89
CA VAL A 40 -5.36 9.61 11.06
C VAL A 40 -4.89 10.45 9.88
N ASN A 41 -4.18 11.54 10.17
CA ASN A 41 -3.56 12.40 9.17
C ASN A 41 -2.33 11.72 8.56
N PHE A 42 -2.06 11.97 7.27
CA PHE A 42 -0.87 11.49 6.56
C PHE A 42 0.45 11.74 7.31
N ASP A 43 0.65 12.92 7.89
CA ASP A 43 1.91 13.24 8.58
C ASP A 43 2.11 12.44 9.88
N LEU A 44 1.05 11.83 10.39
CA LEU A 44 1.05 11.03 11.62
C LEU A 44 0.94 9.52 11.35
N LEU A 45 0.87 9.13 10.08
CA LEU A 45 0.70 7.73 9.66
C LEU A 45 1.97 6.95 9.97
N THR A 46 1.85 5.95 10.85
CA THR A 46 2.97 5.07 11.17
C THR A 46 3.07 3.88 10.19
N VAL A 47 4.15 3.12 10.27
CA VAL A 47 4.28 1.86 9.50
C VAL A 47 3.23 0.84 9.93
N ALA A 48 2.82 0.81 11.20
CA ALA A 48 1.78 -0.10 11.69
C ALA A 48 0.41 0.27 11.13
N ASP A 49 0.09 1.56 11.14
CA ASP A 49 -1.10 2.13 10.52
C ASP A 49 -1.19 1.77 9.03
N PHE A 50 -0.07 1.90 8.31
CA PHE A 50 0.00 1.53 6.91
C PHE A 50 -0.21 0.02 6.68
N LYS A 51 0.34 -0.84 7.56
CA LYS A 51 0.09 -2.30 7.52
C LYS A 51 -1.40 -2.61 7.71
N ASN A 52 -2.08 -1.95 8.65
CA ASN A 52 -3.52 -2.13 8.85
C ASN A 52 -4.32 -1.71 7.61
N LEU A 53 -3.97 -0.58 6.99
CA LEU A 53 -4.61 -0.13 5.75
C LEU A 53 -4.45 -1.12 4.60
N LEU A 54 -3.30 -1.81 4.52
CA LEU A 54 -3.04 -2.86 3.53
C LEU A 54 -3.80 -4.15 3.85
N LEU A 55 -3.82 -4.60 5.11
CA LEU A 55 -4.54 -5.82 5.51
C LEU A 55 -6.06 -5.74 5.30
N CYS A 56 -6.63 -4.52 5.25
CA CYS A 56 -8.02 -4.33 4.86
C CYS A 56 -8.29 -4.66 3.37
N GLU A 57 -7.26 -4.68 2.51
CA GLU A 57 -7.42 -5.09 1.11
C GLU A 57 -7.69 -6.59 1.03
N LYS A 58 -8.76 -6.96 0.30
CA LYS A 58 -9.18 -8.37 0.18
C LYS A 58 -8.07 -9.29 -0.34
N GLU A 59 -7.20 -8.77 -1.20
CA GLU A 59 -6.08 -9.50 -1.80
C GLU A 59 -4.96 -9.80 -0.78
N LEU A 60 -4.96 -9.10 0.35
CA LEU A 60 -3.99 -9.24 1.44
C LEU A 60 -4.60 -9.89 2.69
N GLN A 61 -5.90 -10.22 2.66
CA GLN A 61 -6.57 -10.93 3.75
C GLN A 61 -6.01 -12.36 3.86
N GLY A 62 -5.44 -12.67 5.02
CA GLY A 62 -4.79 -13.96 5.30
C GLY A 62 -3.28 -13.88 5.49
N LEU A 63 -2.65 -12.75 5.17
CA LEU A 63 -1.27 -12.48 5.57
C LEU A 63 -1.21 -12.25 7.08
N THR A 64 -0.57 -13.17 7.80
CA THR A 64 -0.36 -13.07 9.25
C THR A 64 0.86 -12.22 9.61
N THR A 65 1.81 -12.10 8.68
CA THR A 65 3.02 -11.29 8.84
C THR A 65 3.31 -10.55 7.54
N MET A 66 3.71 -9.28 7.66
CA MET A 66 4.03 -8.42 6.51
C MET A 66 5.28 -7.61 6.83
N ASN A 67 6.32 -7.80 6.03
CA ASN A 67 7.50 -6.95 5.99
C ASN A 67 7.34 -5.96 4.85
N ILE A 68 7.65 -4.68 5.09
CA ILE A 68 7.52 -3.61 4.10
C ILE A 68 8.90 -3.07 3.81
N TRP A 69 9.28 -3.10 2.54
CA TRP A 69 10.57 -2.63 2.06
C TRP A 69 10.34 -1.46 1.10
N LYS A 70 11.03 -0.35 1.32
CA LYS A 70 11.11 0.70 0.31
C LYS A 70 12.10 0.24 -0.76
N VAL A 71 11.61 -0.03 -1.96
CA VAL A 71 12.47 -0.39 -3.10
C VAL A 71 12.46 0.77 -4.08
N GLU A 72 13.64 1.25 -4.46
CA GLU A 72 13.77 2.20 -5.57
C GLU A 72 13.78 1.41 -6.88
N LEU A 73 12.59 1.15 -7.44
CA LEU A 73 12.44 0.46 -8.72
C LEU A 73 12.24 1.47 -9.84
N ASP A 74 13.11 1.42 -10.85
CA ASP A 74 12.83 2.07 -12.14
C ASP A 74 11.69 1.30 -12.82
N HIS A 75 10.68 1.98 -13.36
CA HIS A 75 9.45 1.35 -13.87
C HIS A 75 9.72 0.34 -15.00
N LYS A 76 10.87 0.46 -15.68
CA LYS A 76 11.36 -0.49 -16.70
C LYS A 76 11.86 -1.81 -16.11
N SER A 77 12.24 -1.82 -14.83
CA SER A 77 12.81 -2.99 -14.14
C SER A 77 11.77 -3.95 -13.57
N LEU A 78 10.49 -3.54 -13.54
CA LEU A 78 9.36 -4.36 -13.07
C LEU A 78 8.89 -5.40 -14.09
N LYS A 79 9.06 -5.16 -15.39
CA LYS A 79 8.57 -6.11 -16.41
C LYS A 79 9.29 -7.45 -16.30
N ASP A 80 8.50 -8.51 -16.17
CA ASP A 80 8.90 -9.91 -16.31
C ASP A 80 9.77 -10.50 -15.19
N LYS A 81 9.75 -9.92 -13.98
CA LYS A 81 10.44 -10.48 -12.80
C LYS A 81 9.47 -11.03 -11.75
N ILE A 82 9.73 -12.26 -11.32
CA ILE A 82 9.18 -12.84 -10.09
C ILE A 82 10.12 -12.42 -8.96
N TYR A 83 9.59 -11.73 -7.96
CA TYR A 83 10.37 -11.28 -6.81
C TYR A 83 10.35 -12.37 -5.75
N THR A 84 11.53 -12.91 -5.43
CA THR A 84 11.77 -13.88 -4.36
C THR A 84 12.69 -13.27 -3.31
N GLU A 85 12.65 -13.78 -2.09
CA GLU A 85 13.70 -13.49 -1.10
C GLU A 85 15.00 -14.12 -1.59
N ASP A 86 16.11 -13.37 -1.53
CA ASP A 86 17.46 -13.86 -1.81
C ASP A 86 17.95 -14.81 -0.69
#